data_AF-A0A536VPE1-F1
#
_entry.id   AF-A0A536VPE1-F1
#
_cell.length_a   1.000
_cell.length_b   1.000
_cell.length_c   1.000
_cell.angle_alpha   90.00
_cell.angle_beta   90.00
_cell.angle_gamma   90.00
#
_symmetry.space_group_name_H-M   'P 1'
#
loop_
_entity.id
_entity.type
_entity.pdbx_description
1 polymer ?
#
loop_
_entity_poly.entity_id
_entity_poly.type
_entity_poly.pdbx_seq_one_letter_code
_entity_poly.pdbx_strand_id
1 'polypeptide(L)'
;VTRTLMTVELQLREQVEPAEKLQAPALENVQYQHAGYEEALAGAGADSAPAAKPAPFVRQMGKIGRNDPCPCGSGKKYKHCHGKLA
;
A
#
# COMPACT_ATOMS: atom_id res chain seq x y z
N VAL A 1 -15.26 11.04 57.71
CA VAL A 1 -15.95 11.47 56.48
C VAL A 1 -14.97 12.28 55.65
N THR A 2 -14.32 11.69 54.65
CA THR A 2 -13.28 12.35 53.84
C THR A 2 -13.89 12.82 52.53
N ARG A 3 -13.81 14.13 52.25
CA ARG A 3 -14.31 14.75 51.03
C ARG A 3 -13.15 14.99 50.09
N THR A 4 -12.96 14.11 49.12
CA THR A 4 -11.97 14.29 48.05
C THR A 4 -12.54 15.27 47.03
N LEU A 5 -11.87 16.41 46.83
CA LEU A 5 -12.21 17.36 45.78
C LEU A 5 -11.13 17.28 44.70
N MET A 6 -11.54 16.92 43.48
CA MET A 6 -10.69 17.01 42.29
C MET A 6 -11.13 18.23 41.49
N THR A 7 -10.20 19.13 41.23
CA THR A 7 -10.39 20.23 40.29
C THR A 7 -10.19 19.71 38.88
N VAL A 8 -11.22 19.84 38.04
CA VAL A 8 -11.19 19.49 36.62
C VAL A 8 -11.22 20.78 35.83
N GLU A 9 -10.17 21.04 35.06
CA GLU A 9 -10.12 22.15 34.12
C GLU A 9 -10.64 21.65 32.76
N LEU A 10 -11.82 22.13 32.36
CA LEU A 10 -12.42 21.82 31.06
C LEU A 10 -11.91 22.81 30.02
N GLN A 11 -10.98 22.36 29.17
CA GLN A 11 -10.52 23.16 28.03
C GLN A 11 -11.56 23.11 26.90
N LEU A 12 -12.01 24.27 26.45
CA LEU A 12 -12.91 24.38 25.30
C LEU A 12 -12.14 24.08 24.00
N ARG A 13 -12.84 23.47 23.02
CA ARG A 13 -12.26 22.98 21.77
C ARG A 13 -11.45 24.02 20.99
N GLU A 14 -11.82 25.30 21.08
CA GLU A 14 -11.09 26.40 20.44
C GLU A 14 -9.67 26.60 20.99
N GLN A 15 -9.41 26.22 22.25
CA GLN A 15 -8.09 26.31 22.87
C GLN A 15 -7.17 25.15 22.49
N VAL A 16 -7.72 24.03 21.99
CA VAL A 16 -6.94 22.84 21.60
C VAL A 16 -6.37 23.00 20.18
N GLU A 17 -7.13 23.60 19.27
CA GLU A 17 -6.76 23.84 17.87
C GLU A 17 -5.42 24.59 17.65
N PRO A 18 -5.10 25.70 18.36
CA PRO A 18 -3.82 26.37 18.18
C PRO A 18 -2.65 25.55 18.74
N ALA A 19 -2.87 24.73 19.78
CA ALA A 19 -1.83 23.91 20.37
C ALA A 19 -1.44 22.73 19.46
N GLU A 20 -2.41 22.08 18.81
CA GLU A 20 -2.14 21.00 17.83
C GLU A 20 -1.42 21.51 16.59
N LYS A 21 -1.79 22.69 16.07
CA LYS A 21 -1.13 23.29 14.89
C LYS A 21 0.33 23.65 15.13
N LEU A 22 0.70 23.99 16.37
CA LEU A 22 2.09 24.24 16.76
C LEU A 22 2.89 22.94 16.97
N GLN A 23 2.22 21.81 17.19
CA GLN A 23 2.85 20.52 17.50
C GLN A 23 2.94 19.56 16.31
N ALA A 24 2.24 19.84 15.20
CA ALA A 24 2.42 19.07 13.97
C ALA A 24 3.85 19.31 13.44
N PRO A 25 4.72 18.28 13.37
CA PRO A 25 6.03 18.46 12.76
C PRO A 25 5.80 18.79 11.29
N ALA A 26 6.22 19.98 10.88
CA ALA A 26 6.28 20.35 9.47
C ALA A 26 7.27 19.39 8.79
N LEU A 27 6.76 18.30 8.22
CA LEU A 27 7.52 17.42 7.34
C LEU A 27 7.74 18.13 5.99
N GLU A 28 8.36 19.30 6.02
CA GLU A 28 8.91 19.94 4.84
C GLU A 28 10.29 19.32 4.59
N ASN A 29 10.51 18.82 3.37
CA ASN A 29 11.78 18.26 2.86
C ASN A 29 12.05 16.77 3.18
N VAL A 30 11.04 15.91 3.08
CA VAL A 30 11.29 14.45 3.04
C VAL A 30 11.82 14.06 1.66
N GLN A 31 13.14 14.04 1.50
CA GLN A 31 13.81 13.54 0.31
C GLN A 31 13.88 12.00 0.37
N TYR A 32 13.00 11.30 -0.34
CA TYR A 32 13.08 9.84 -0.47
C TYR A 32 14.23 9.48 -1.42
N GLN A 33 15.39 9.13 -0.86
CA GLN A 33 16.51 8.60 -1.63
C GLN A 33 16.32 7.08 -1.82
N HIS A 34 15.90 6.67 -3.02
CA HIS A 34 15.91 5.26 -3.41
C HIS A 34 17.28 4.88 -3.97
N ALA A 35 17.80 3.73 -3.56
CA ALA A 35 19.17 3.27 -3.82
C ALA A 35 19.62 3.21 -5.30
N GLY A 36 18.73 3.40 -6.27
CA GLY A 36 19.05 3.42 -7.71
C GLY A 36 18.54 4.62 -8.48
N TYR A 37 18.07 5.69 -7.81
CA TYR A 37 17.53 6.87 -8.50
C TYR A 37 18.62 7.64 -9.26
N GLU A 38 19.75 7.90 -8.60
CA GLU A 38 20.88 8.62 -9.19
C GLU A 38 21.51 7.83 -10.34
N GLU A 39 21.59 6.50 -10.19
CA GLU A 39 22.14 5.59 -11.18
C GLU A 39 21.22 5.45 -12.40
N ALA A 40 19.89 5.46 -12.20
CA ALA A 40 18.91 5.53 -13.28
C ALA A 40 18.93 6.88 -14.02
N LEU A 41 19.20 7.98 -13.31
CA LEU A 41 19.30 9.31 -13.91
C LEU A 41 20.61 9.49 -14.70
N ALA A 42 21.71 8.96 -14.19
CA ALA A 42 23.03 8.97 -14.85
C ALA A 42 23.07 8.07 -16.10
N GLY A 43 22.32 6.96 -16.11
CA GLY A 43 22.19 6.05 -17.25
C GLY A 43 21.27 6.56 -18.37
N ALA A 44 20.49 7.62 -18.14
CA ALA A 44 19.54 8.15 -19.13
C ALA A 44 20.22 9.01 -20.24
N GLY A 45 21.51 9.32 -20.10
CA GLY A 45 22.24 10.23 -20.99
C GLY A 45 23.16 9.57 -22.04
N ALA A 46 23.34 8.25 -22.03
CA ALA A 46 24.22 7.57 -22.97
C ALA A 46 23.60 6.23 -23.44
N ASP A 47 23.20 6.20 -24.71
CA ASP A 47 23.05 5.00 -25.53
C ASP A 47 22.31 3.81 -24.90
N SER A 48 21.03 4.01 -24.56
CA SER A 48 20.10 2.89 -24.39
C SER A 48 19.51 2.49 -25.74
N ALA A 49 20.28 1.76 -26.55
CA ALA A 49 19.69 0.86 -27.53
C ALA A 49 18.65 -0.01 -26.79
N PRO A 50 17.46 -0.29 -27.36
CA PRO A 50 16.45 -1.07 -26.66
C PRO A 50 16.96 -2.52 -26.54
N ALA A 51 17.73 -2.80 -25.49
CA ALA A 51 17.89 -4.15 -24.98
C ALA A 51 16.48 -4.65 -24.70
N ALA A 52 16.04 -5.61 -25.52
CA ALA A 52 14.70 -6.16 -25.48
C ALA A 52 14.36 -6.55 -24.05
N LYS A 53 13.57 -5.70 -23.36
CA LYS A 53 13.01 -6.03 -22.06
C LYS A 53 12.29 -7.37 -22.27
N PRO A 54 12.58 -8.43 -21.49
CA PRO A 54 11.87 -9.68 -21.65
C PRO A 54 10.37 -9.38 -21.55
N ALA A 55 9.62 -9.76 -22.58
CA ALA A 55 8.20 -9.48 -22.62
C ALA A 55 7.55 -10.10 -21.38
N PRO A 56 6.65 -9.38 -20.69
CA PRO A 56 5.93 -9.94 -19.56
C PRO A 56 5.15 -11.17 -20.02
N PHE A 57 5.18 -12.25 -19.24
CA PHE A 57 4.40 -13.45 -19.53
C PHE A 57 2.91 -13.12 -19.43
N VAL A 58 2.23 -13.08 -20.59
CA VAL A 58 0.78 -12.97 -20.64
C VAL A 58 0.19 -14.36 -20.47
N ARG A 59 -0.61 -14.55 -19.42
CA ARG A 59 -1.37 -15.79 -19.26
C ARG A 59 -2.31 -15.95 -20.46
N GLN A 60 -2.20 -17.06 -21.18
CA GLN A 60 -3.09 -17.36 -22.32
C GLN A 60 -4.54 -17.60 -21.86
N MET A 61 -4.73 -18.08 -20.63
CA MET A 61 -6.05 -18.23 -20.02
C MET A 61 -6.44 -17.00 -19.21
N GLY A 62 -7.70 -16.59 -19.36
CA GLY A 62 -8.33 -15.56 -18.54
C GLY A 62 -8.32 -15.91 -17.05
N LYS A 63 -8.58 -14.91 -16.20
CA LYS A 63 -8.70 -15.12 -14.75
C LYS A 63 -9.91 -16.01 -14.48
N ILE A 64 -9.69 -17.20 -13.89
CA ILE A 64 -10.78 -18.11 -13.52
C ILE A 64 -11.43 -17.65 -12.21
N GLY A 65 -12.74 -17.47 -12.23
CA GLY A 65 -13.52 -17.12 -11.06
C GLY A 65 -13.68 -18.33 -10.12
N ARG A 66 -13.85 -18.06 -8.82
CA ARG A 66 -13.96 -19.12 -7.80
C ARG A 66 -15.17 -20.06 -8.01
N ASN A 67 -16.22 -19.62 -8.71
CA ASN A 67 -17.41 -20.40 -9.01
C ASN A 67 -17.43 -21.02 -10.42
N ASP A 68 -16.46 -20.71 -11.28
CA ASP A 68 -16.42 -21.19 -12.67
C ASP A 68 -16.14 -22.69 -12.74
N PRO A 69 -16.50 -23.37 -13.86
CA PRO A 69 -16.12 -24.76 -14.07
C PRO A 69 -14.59 -24.93 -13.97
N CYS A 70 -14.16 -25.96 -13.25
CA CYS A 70 -12.74 -26.27 -13.13
C CYS A 70 -12.15 -26.63 -14.50
N PRO A 71 -11.01 -26.04 -14.92
CA PRO A 71 -10.37 -26.33 -16.20
C PRO A 71 -9.81 -27.77 -16.26
N CYS A 72 -9.81 -28.48 -15.13
CA CYS A 72 -9.42 -29.87 -15.01
C CYS A 72 -10.44 -30.88 -15.57
N GLY A 73 -11.57 -30.43 -16.11
CA GLY A 73 -12.60 -31.31 -16.69
C GLY A 73 -13.41 -32.12 -15.66
N SER A 74 -13.27 -31.84 -14.36
CA SER A 74 -13.93 -32.60 -13.30
C SER A 74 -15.43 -32.32 -13.13
N GLY A 75 -15.99 -31.38 -13.90
CA GLY A 75 -17.38 -30.92 -13.77
C GLY A 75 -17.70 -30.15 -12.48
N LYS A 76 -16.72 -30.00 -11.57
CA LYS A 76 -16.88 -29.28 -10.29
C LYS A 76 -16.53 -27.79 -10.45
N LYS A 77 -17.15 -26.94 -9.64
CA LYS A 77 -16.76 -25.51 -9.53
C LYS A 77 -15.33 -25.40 -9.01
N TYR A 78 -14.58 -24.39 -9.45
CA TYR A 78 -13.16 -24.19 -9.10
C TYR A 78 -12.92 -24.26 -7.58
N LYS A 79 -13.77 -23.62 -6.77
CA LYS A 79 -13.73 -23.66 -5.29
C LYS A 79 -13.83 -25.04 -4.64
N HIS A 80 -14.38 -26.03 -5.34
CA HIS A 80 -14.55 -27.40 -4.84
C HIS A 80 -13.51 -28.36 -5.43
N CYS A 81 -12.57 -27.85 -6.22
CA CYS A 81 -11.52 -28.63 -6.85
C CYS A 81 -10.16 -27.95 -6.59
N HIS A 82 -9.53 -27.36 -7.60
CA HIS A 82 -8.20 -26.74 -7.50
C HIS A 82 -8.17 -25.43 -6.69
N GLY A 83 -9.33 -24.82 -6.43
CA GLY A 83 -9.48 -23.63 -5.59
C GLY A 83 -9.97 -23.93 -4.17
N LYS A 84 -9.85 -25.19 -3.71
CA LYS A 84 -10.19 -25.57 -2.33
C LYS A 84 -9.10 -25.02 -1.40
N LEU A 85 -9.49 -24.15 -0.49
CA LEU A 85 -8.62 -23.72 0.61
C LEU A 85 -8.72 -24.81 1.69
N ALA A 86 -7.57 -25.36 2.09
CA ALA A 86 -7.47 -26.33 3.17
C ALA A 86 -7.80 -25.66 4.52
#